data_AF-A0A3E5HJT8-F1
#
_entry.id   AF-A0A3E5HJT8-F1
#
_cell.length_a   1.000
_cell.length_b   1.000
_cell.length_c   1.000
_cell.angle_alpha   90.00
_cell.angle_beta   90.00
_cell.angle_gamma   90.00
#
_symmetry.space_group_name_H-M   'P 1'
#
loop_
_entity.id
_entity.type
_entity.pdbx_description
1 polymer ?
#
loop_
_entity_poly.entity_id
_entity_poly.type
_entity_poly.pdbx_seq_one_letter_code
_entity_poly.pdbx_strand_id
1 'polypeptide(L)'
;MTDCQHCHKSAKTASANMLCANCRTDYWAMIYQLGHVQLPALRSIMLRQAHIGTPEHTPNKGNAPLPIDTHAQDLIAESEAWLAEQAGKIRAAYAAYDWRKAWYAIISNRHTILNMSTAADDYAALEHITRRNEQALTPEDELIILGTCPKCDSMLTGTPEAESVTCQGCHREWAAPAIKAARDERLWQVRITGTPSDAAKELKRYGLTVSRNLISQWLKRGKLSHATPTKHKRQYVFNLGELAAQLDCHR
;
A
#
# COMPACT_ATOMS: atom_id res chain seq x y z
N MET A 1 -17.39 -35.77 -16.38
CA MET A 1 -17.14 -34.50 -15.66
C MET A 1 -16.00 -33.84 -16.36
N THR A 2 -16.13 -32.57 -16.72
CA THR A 2 -15.04 -31.80 -17.34
C THR A 2 -14.52 -30.86 -16.28
N ASP A 3 -13.21 -30.86 -16.04
CA ASP A 3 -12.59 -29.97 -15.07
C ASP A 3 -12.49 -28.55 -15.65
N CYS A 4 -12.61 -27.54 -14.78
CA CYS A 4 -12.38 -26.14 -15.16
C CYS A 4 -10.93 -25.98 -15.63
N GLN A 5 -10.70 -25.38 -16.81
CA GLN A 5 -9.34 -25.22 -17.33
C GLN A 5 -8.51 -24.22 -16.54
N HIS A 6 -9.15 -23.32 -15.78
CA HIS A 6 -8.46 -22.35 -14.95
C HIS A 6 -8.23 -22.82 -13.51
N CYS A 7 -9.28 -23.27 -12.81
CA CYS A 7 -9.16 -23.63 -11.40
C CYS A 7 -9.03 -25.13 -11.14
N HIS A 8 -9.09 -25.96 -12.19
CA HIS A 8 -8.96 -27.42 -12.16
C HIS A 8 -9.95 -28.15 -11.22
N LYS A 9 -10.99 -27.44 -10.73
CA LYS A 9 -12.07 -28.04 -9.94
C LYS A 9 -13.09 -28.70 -10.85
N SER A 10 -13.65 -29.82 -10.38
CA SER A 10 -14.72 -30.54 -11.07
C SER A 10 -15.97 -29.65 -11.24
N ALA A 11 -16.44 -29.51 -12.48
CA ALA A 11 -17.65 -28.74 -12.78
C ALA A 11 -18.86 -29.68 -12.96
N LYS A 12 -19.97 -29.38 -12.25
CA LYS A 12 -21.22 -30.17 -12.28
C LYS A 12 -21.96 -30.09 -13.62
N THR A 13 -21.77 -29.02 -14.38
CA THR A 13 -22.40 -28.80 -15.69
C THR A 13 -21.37 -28.99 -16.79
N ALA A 14 -21.58 -30.01 -17.63
CA ALA A 14 -20.90 -30.17 -18.91
C ALA A 14 -21.42 -29.08 -19.87
N SER A 15 -21.04 -27.83 -19.63
CA SER A 15 -21.15 -26.81 -20.67
C SER A 15 -19.87 -26.86 -21.50
N ALA A 16 -19.97 -26.61 -22.80
CA ALA A 16 -18.85 -26.45 -23.73
C ALA A 16 -17.87 -25.30 -23.37
N ASN A 17 -18.00 -24.75 -22.16
CA ASN A 17 -17.29 -23.59 -21.66
C ASN A 17 -16.12 -24.07 -20.81
N MET A 18 -14.95 -23.55 -21.12
CA MET A 18 -13.67 -23.90 -20.49
C MET A 18 -13.55 -23.42 -19.02
N LEU A 19 -14.52 -22.63 -18.55
CA LEU A 19 -14.57 -22.04 -17.20
C LEU A 19 -15.83 -22.49 -16.42
N CYS A 20 -15.66 -22.76 -15.12
CA CYS A 20 -16.78 -22.98 -14.21
C CYS A 20 -17.53 -21.68 -13.87
N ALA A 21 -18.73 -21.79 -13.27
CA ALA A 21 -19.57 -20.63 -12.97
C ALA A 21 -18.90 -19.57 -12.07
N ASN A 22 -18.10 -20.01 -11.09
CA ASN A 22 -17.37 -19.10 -10.21
C ASN A 22 -16.28 -18.35 -10.98
N CYS A 23 -15.40 -19.06 -11.70
CA CYS A 23 -14.36 -18.44 -12.52
C CYS A 23 -14.94 -17.47 -13.55
N ARG A 24 -16.12 -17.74 -14.12
CA ARG A 24 -16.80 -16.79 -15.04
C ARG A 24 -17.25 -15.52 -14.33
N THR A 25 -17.65 -15.64 -13.07
CA THR A 25 -18.08 -14.50 -12.25
C THR A 25 -16.88 -13.66 -11.86
N ASP A 26 -15.81 -14.32 -11.41
CA ASP A 26 -14.56 -13.68 -11.01
C ASP A 26 -13.89 -12.99 -12.21
N TYR A 27 -13.78 -13.69 -13.34
CA TYR A 27 -13.26 -13.13 -14.59
C TYR A 27 -14.04 -11.89 -15.03
N TRP A 28 -15.37 -11.96 -14.97
CA TRP A 28 -16.23 -10.83 -15.31
C TRP A 28 -16.03 -9.63 -14.37
N ALA A 29 -15.90 -9.90 -13.07
CA ALA A 29 -15.63 -8.87 -12.07
C ALA A 29 -14.28 -8.17 -12.34
N MET A 30 -13.23 -8.93 -12.69
CA MET A 30 -11.92 -8.36 -13.04
C MET A 30 -11.97 -7.49 -14.29
N ILE A 31 -12.69 -7.89 -15.34
CA ILE A 31 -12.89 -7.07 -16.54
C ILE A 31 -13.52 -5.72 -16.16
N TYR A 32 -14.54 -5.76 -15.29
CA TYR A 32 -15.20 -4.55 -14.83
C TYR A 32 -14.24 -3.68 -14.00
N GLN A 33 -13.53 -4.28 -13.04
CA GLN A 33 -12.56 -3.60 -12.18
C GLN A 33 -11.43 -2.94 -12.97
N LEU A 34 -10.89 -3.61 -13.99
CA LEU A 34 -9.83 -3.08 -14.85
C LEU A 34 -10.22 -1.74 -15.47
N GLY A 35 -11.37 -1.69 -16.15
CA GLY A 35 -11.83 -0.48 -16.84
C GLY A 35 -12.48 0.56 -15.95
N HIS A 36 -13.19 0.15 -14.90
CA HIS A 36 -13.93 1.07 -14.03
C HIS A 36 -13.05 1.70 -12.95
N VAL A 37 -12.06 0.98 -12.44
CA VAL A 37 -11.27 1.39 -11.26
C VAL A 37 -9.80 1.54 -11.61
N GLN A 38 -9.15 0.49 -12.11
CA GLN A 38 -7.68 0.46 -12.22
C GLN A 38 -7.15 1.44 -13.26
N LEU A 39 -7.68 1.41 -14.50
CA LEU A 39 -7.22 2.29 -15.58
C LEU A 39 -7.41 3.79 -15.26
N PRO A 40 -8.56 4.25 -14.71
CA PRO A 40 -8.69 5.62 -14.23
C PRO A 40 -7.67 5.99 -13.15
N ALA A 41 -7.44 5.13 -12.16
CA ALA A 41 -6.50 5.38 -11.07
C ALA A 41 -5.05 5.47 -11.55
N LEU A 42 -4.62 4.52 -12.39
CA LEU A 42 -3.29 4.53 -13.01
C LEU A 42 -3.07 5.79 -13.85
N ARG A 43 -4.08 6.26 -14.59
CA ARG A 43 -4.00 7.51 -15.35
C ARG A 43 -3.81 8.74 -14.46
N SER A 44 -4.45 8.79 -13.29
CA SER A 44 -4.22 9.85 -12.30
C SER A 44 -2.79 9.82 -11.74
N ILE A 45 -2.21 8.65 -11.52
CA ILE A 45 -0.81 8.49 -11.08
C ILE A 45 0.16 8.88 -12.19
N MET A 46 -0.07 8.41 -13.43
CA MET A 46 0.75 8.74 -14.61
C MET A 46 0.87 10.25 -14.80
N LEU A 47 -0.23 11.00 -14.62
CA LEU A 47 -0.28 12.46 -14.68
C LEU A 47 0.22 13.16 -13.41
N ARG A 48 0.70 12.40 -12.41
CA ARG A 48 1.09 12.88 -11.07
C ARG A 48 0.01 13.70 -10.36
N GLN A 49 -1.26 13.47 -10.72
CA GLN A 49 -2.43 14.10 -10.07
C GLN A 49 -2.78 13.38 -8.76
N ALA A 50 -2.33 12.14 -8.61
CA ALA A 50 -2.37 11.35 -7.39
C ALA A 50 -0.98 10.76 -7.11
N HIS A 51 -0.62 10.69 -5.83
CA HIS A 51 0.57 9.98 -5.35
C HIS A 51 0.13 8.86 -4.41
N ILE A 52 0.77 7.71 -4.54
CA ILE A 52 0.57 6.55 -3.67
C ILE A 52 1.80 6.46 -2.76
N GLY A 53 1.58 6.51 -1.44
CA GLY A 53 2.65 6.54 -0.42
C GLY A 53 3.03 7.95 0.06
N THR A 54 3.87 8.02 1.09
CA THR A 54 4.40 9.29 1.63
C THR A 54 5.47 9.87 0.71
N PRO A 55 5.50 11.19 0.43
CA PRO A 55 6.53 11.80 -0.39
C PRO A 55 7.92 11.66 0.26
N GLU A 56 8.74 10.73 -0.23
CA GLU A 56 10.15 10.67 0.17
C GLU A 56 10.88 11.92 -0.34
N HIS A 57 11.37 12.75 0.58
CA HIS A 57 12.25 13.87 0.27
C HIS A 57 13.68 13.37 0.03
N THR A 58 13.88 12.68 -1.08
CA THR A 58 15.24 12.35 -1.54
C THR A 58 15.84 13.63 -2.14
N PRO A 59 17.00 14.12 -1.67
CA PRO A 59 17.62 15.32 -2.22
C PRO A 59 17.89 15.13 -3.71
N ASN A 60 17.16 15.88 -4.54
CA ASN A 60 17.22 15.69 -5.98
C ASN A 60 18.56 16.20 -6.53
N LYS A 61 19.38 15.29 -7.06
CA LYS A 61 20.62 15.64 -7.77
C LYS A 61 20.25 16.10 -9.19
N GLY A 62 20.06 17.40 -9.36
CA GLY A 62 20.29 18.14 -10.61
C GLY A 62 19.39 17.89 -11.83
N ASN A 63 18.61 16.82 -11.89
CA ASN A 63 17.72 16.55 -13.03
C ASN A 63 16.24 16.77 -12.66
N ALA A 64 15.53 17.53 -13.50
CA ALA A 64 14.09 17.65 -13.40
C ALA A 64 13.45 16.28 -13.63
N PRO A 65 12.56 15.81 -12.74
CA PRO A 65 11.84 14.56 -12.96
C PRO A 65 11.02 14.64 -14.25
N LEU A 66 10.90 13.50 -14.97
CA LEU A 66 10.05 13.43 -16.15
C LEU A 66 8.60 13.86 -15.81
N PRO A 67 7.90 14.51 -16.74
CA PRO A 67 6.56 15.07 -16.50
C PRO A 67 5.49 13.99 -16.24
N ILE A 68 5.78 12.72 -16.54
CA ILE A 68 4.89 11.58 -16.34
C ILE A 68 5.59 10.47 -15.53
N ASP A 69 4.79 9.63 -14.89
CA ASP A 69 5.26 8.37 -14.31
C ASP A 69 5.31 7.28 -15.40
N THR A 70 6.52 6.86 -15.78
CA THR A 70 6.73 5.88 -16.85
C THR A 70 6.30 4.47 -16.45
N HIS A 71 6.36 4.13 -15.15
CA HIS A 71 5.90 2.84 -14.68
C HIS A 71 4.38 2.72 -14.79
N ALA A 72 3.66 3.75 -14.36
CA ALA A 72 2.21 3.81 -14.54
C ALA A 72 1.81 3.81 -16.04
N GLN A 73 2.61 4.44 -16.90
CA GLN A 73 2.41 4.41 -18.35
C GLN A 73 2.51 2.99 -18.92
N ASP A 74 3.51 2.21 -18.50
CA ASP A 74 3.69 0.82 -18.97
C ASP A 74 2.51 -0.07 -18.54
N LEU A 75 2.03 0.07 -17.30
CA LEU A 75 0.87 -0.66 -16.78
C LEU A 75 -0.43 -0.30 -17.53
N ILE A 76 -0.59 0.98 -17.88
CA ILE A 76 -1.71 1.42 -18.74
C ILE A 76 -1.59 0.76 -20.11
N ALA A 77 -0.42 0.82 -20.75
CA ALA A 77 -0.23 0.26 -22.08
C ALA A 77 -0.52 -1.25 -22.14
N GLU A 78 -0.07 -2.02 -21.14
CA GLU A 78 -0.35 -3.45 -21.02
C GLU A 78 -1.86 -3.72 -20.86
N SER A 79 -2.53 -2.95 -19.99
CA SER A 79 -3.98 -3.04 -19.77
C SER A 79 -4.80 -2.68 -21.01
N GLU A 80 -4.39 -1.66 -21.75
CA GLU A 80 -5.07 -1.22 -22.98
C GLU A 80 -4.87 -2.20 -24.13
N ALA A 81 -3.67 -2.78 -24.26
CA ALA A 81 -3.39 -3.82 -25.25
C ALA A 81 -4.28 -5.04 -25.02
N TRP A 82 -4.44 -5.47 -23.77
CA TRP A 82 -5.34 -6.58 -23.43
C TRP A 82 -6.79 -6.25 -23.82
N LEU A 83 -7.31 -5.06 -23.47
CA LEU A 83 -8.66 -4.63 -23.85
C LEU A 83 -8.87 -4.60 -25.38
N ALA A 84 -7.88 -4.10 -26.13
CA ALA A 84 -7.94 -4.06 -27.59
C ALA A 84 -7.99 -5.46 -28.20
N GLU A 85 -7.18 -6.40 -27.68
CA GLU A 85 -7.18 -7.79 -28.12
C GLU A 85 -8.54 -8.45 -27.87
N GLN A 86 -9.08 -8.34 -26.65
CA GLN A 86 -10.36 -8.95 -26.30
C GLN A 86 -11.52 -8.35 -27.10
N ALA A 87 -11.52 -7.03 -27.32
CA ALA A 87 -12.49 -6.37 -28.18
C ALA A 87 -12.38 -6.88 -29.63
N GLY A 88 -11.16 -7.05 -30.13
CA GLY A 88 -10.85 -7.61 -31.45
C GLY A 88 -11.38 -9.04 -31.64
N LYS A 89 -11.32 -9.88 -30.60
CA LYS A 89 -11.90 -11.24 -30.61
C LYS A 89 -13.43 -11.23 -30.75
N ILE A 90 -14.12 -10.21 -30.24
CA ILE A 90 -15.56 -10.01 -30.50
C ILE A 90 -15.79 -9.60 -31.95
N ARG A 91 -15.04 -8.59 -32.40
CA ARG A 91 -15.08 -8.10 -33.79
C ARG A 91 -13.76 -7.43 -34.12
N ALA A 92 -13.14 -7.82 -35.23
CA ALA A 92 -11.82 -7.32 -35.65
C ALA A 92 -11.74 -5.77 -35.68
N ALA A 93 -12.81 -5.09 -36.09
CA ALA A 93 -12.87 -3.63 -36.13
C ALA A 93 -12.74 -2.96 -34.74
N TYR A 94 -13.06 -3.68 -33.65
CA TYR A 94 -12.96 -3.15 -32.29
C TYR A 94 -11.53 -3.15 -31.75
N ALA A 95 -10.59 -3.85 -32.39
CA ALA A 95 -9.18 -3.83 -32.00
C ALA A 95 -8.53 -2.44 -32.14
N ALA A 96 -9.11 -1.57 -32.96
CA ALA A 96 -8.66 -0.19 -33.14
C ALA A 96 -9.34 0.81 -32.19
N TYR A 97 -10.20 0.35 -31.28
CA TYR A 97 -10.88 1.24 -30.33
C TYR A 97 -9.91 1.74 -29.26
N ASP A 98 -10.14 2.97 -28.81
CA ASP A 98 -9.56 3.45 -27.56
C ASP A 98 -10.06 2.58 -26.38
N TRP A 99 -9.29 2.54 -25.29
CA TRP A 99 -9.54 1.63 -24.18
C TRP A 99 -10.96 1.73 -23.60
N ARG A 100 -11.56 2.93 -23.54
CA ARG A 100 -12.92 3.11 -23.01
C ARG A 100 -13.93 2.46 -23.93
N LYS A 101 -13.83 2.73 -25.23
CA LYS A 101 -14.72 2.10 -26.23
C LYS A 101 -14.51 0.59 -26.30
N ALA A 102 -13.27 0.11 -26.24
CA ALA A 102 -12.95 -1.31 -26.19
C ALA A 102 -13.59 -1.97 -24.95
N TRP A 103 -13.43 -1.37 -23.77
CA TRP A 103 -14.07 -1.82 -22.54
C TRP A 103 -15.60 -1.81 -22.64
N TYR A 104 -16.21 -0.74 -23.16
CA TYR A 104 -17.65 -0.67 -23.39
C TYR A 104 -18.15 -1.76 -24.36
N ALA A 105 -17.38 -2.08 -25.40
CA ALA A 105 -17.70 -3.16 -26.32
C ALA A 105 -17.64 -4.52 -25.63
N ILE A 106 -16.62 -4.77 -24.80
CA ILE A 106 -16.47 -5.99 -24.00
C ILE A 106 -17.65 -6.14 -23.02
N ILE A 107 -17.98 -5.08 -22.26
CA ILE A 107 -19.05 -5.18 -21.26
C ILE A 107 -20.43 -5.42 -21.91
N SER A 108 -20.64 -4.88 -23.12
CA SER A 108 -21.86 -5.08 -23.90
C SER A 108 -21.97 -6.49 -24.50
N ASN A 109 -20.85 -7.22 -24.58
CA ASN A 109 -20.75 -8.55 -25.19
C ASN A 109 -20.37 -9.63 -24.15
N ARG A 110 -20.87 -9.50 -22.91
CA ARG A 110 -20.62 -10.43 -21.79
C ARG A 110 -20.73 -11.90 -22.18
N HIS A 111 -21.81 -12.27 -22.87
CA HIS A 111 -22.05 -13.65 -23.24
C HIS A 111 -20.97 -14.18 -24.20
N THR A 112 -20.52 -13.36 -25.15
CA THR A 112 -19.49 -13.76 -26.11
C THR A 112 -18.16 -14.01 -25.42
N ILE A 113 -17.67 -13.03 -24.65
CA ILE A 113 -16.36 -13.09 -23.96
C ILE A 113 -16.27 -14.29 -23.01
N LEU A 114 -17.31 -14.54 -22.22
CA LEU A 114 -17.28 -15.62 -21.22
C LEU A 114 -17.43 -17.03 -21.82
N ASN A 115 -17.74 -17.16 -23.11
CA ASN A 115 -17.91 -18.44 -23.79
C ASN A 115 -16.88 -18.66 -24.92
N MET A 116 -15.88 -17.77 -25.07
CA MET A 116 -14.80 -17.98 -26.04
C MET A 116 -13.95 -19.20 -25.67
N SER A 117 -13.42 -19.88 -26.69
CA SER A 117 -12.46 -20.96 -26.50
C SER A 117 -11.11 -20.51 -25.95
N THR A 118 -10.87 -19.20 -25.84
CA THR A 118 -9.65 -18.63 -25.25
C THR A 118 -9.90 -18.11 -23.82
N ALA A 119 -11.14 -18.19 -23.32
CA ALA A 119 -11.54 -17.51 -22.09
C ALA A 119 -10.72 -17.91 -20.84
N ALA A 120 -10.20 -19.14 -20.79
CA ALA A 120 -9.35 -19.58 -19.67
C ALA A 120 -7.97 -18.89 -19.70
N ASP A 121 -7.33 -18.85 -20.87
CA ASP A 121 -6.04 -18.18 -21.07
C ASP A 121 -6.18 -16.65 -20.91
N ASP A 122 -7.26 -16.09 -21.45
CA ASP A 122 -7.58 -14.67 -21.34
C ASP A 122 -7.81 -14.25 -19.88
N TYR A 123 -8.43 -15.12 -19.08
CA TYR A 123 -8.62 -14.89 -17.65
C TYR A 123 -7.27 -14.95 -16.90
N ALA A 124 -6.44 -15.97 -17.14
CA ALA A 124 -5.11 -16.04 -16.51
C ALA A 124 -4.22 -14.83 -16.86
N ALA A 125 -4.26 -14.37 -18.13
CA ALA A 125 -3.56 -13.15 -18.55
C ALA A 125 -4.08 -11.91 -17.79
N LEU A 126 -5.41 -11.80 -17.64
CA LEU A 126 -6.00 -10.69 -16.88
C LEU A 126 -5.63 -10.72 -15.40
N GLU A 127 -5.59 -11.89 -14.75
CA GLU A 127 -5.15 -11.99 -13.35
C GLU A 127 -3.74 -11.43 -13.15
N HIS A 128 -2.83 -11.72 -14.08
CA HIS A 128 -1.48 -11.18 -14.03
C HIS A 128 -1.45 -9.65 -14.16
N ILE A 129 -2.22 -9.09 -15.10
CA ILE A 129 -2.33 -7.64 -15.30
C ILE A 129 -2.96 -6.97 -14.08
N THR A 130 -4.11 -7.46 -13.64
CA THR A 130 -4.87 -6.92 -12.51
C THR A 130 -4.05 -6.92 -11.22
N ARG A 131 -3.29 -7.99 -10.96
CA ARG A 131 -2.40 -8.06 -9.78
C ARG A 131 -1.26 -7.05 -9.84
N ARG A 132 -0.64 -6.86 -11.00
CA ARG A 132 0.43 -5.84 -11.16
C ARG A 132 -0.12 -4.43 -11.00
N ASN A 133 -1.30 -4.18 -11.57
CA ASN A 133 -2.02 -2.93 -11.37
C ASN A 133 -2.35 -2.71 -9.89
N GLU A 134 -2.87 -3.73 -9.19
CA GLU A 134 -3.14 -3.66 -7.75
C GLU A 134 -1.90 -3.34 -6.93
N GLN A 135 -0.76 -3.96 -7.22
CA GLN A 135 0.50 -3.67 -6.55
C GLN A 135 0.93 -2.21 -6.74
N ALA A 136 0.76 -1.65 -7.95
CA ALA A 136 1.07 -0.25 -8.20
C ALA A 136 0.03 0.72 -7.60
N LEU A 137 -1.21 0.25 -7.43
CA LEU A 137 -2.33 1.02 -6.87
C LEU A 137 -2.48 0.89 -5.35
N THR A 138 -1.74 -0.02 -4.73
CA THR A 138 -1.70 -0.22 -3.29
C THR A 138 -0.41 0.39 -2.77
N PRO A 139 -0.45 1.36 -1.83
CA PRO A 139 0.77 1.83 -1.20
C PRO A 139 1.51 0.67 -0.54
N GLU A 140 2.84 0.64 -0.65
CA GLU A 140 3.63 -0.12 0.32
C GLU A 140 3.31 0.47 1.70
N ASP A 141 2.77 -0.35 2.60
CA ASP A 141 2.48 0.10 3.97
C ASP A 141 3.78 0.62 4.59
N GLU A 142 3.76 1.85 5.10
CA GLU A 142 4.92 2.46 5.74
C GLU A 142 5.38 1.57 6.92
N LEU A 143 6.52 0.90 6.75
CA LEU A 143 7.08 0.09 7.82
C LEU A 143 7.62 1.00 8.91
N ILE A 144 6.97 0.96 10.08
CA ILE A 144 7.42 1.66 11.28
C ILE A 144 8.16 0.70 12.21
N ILE A 145 9.01 1.26 13.06
CA ILE A 145 9.60 0.49 14.17
C ILE A 145 8.52 0.31 15.25
N LEU A 146 8.17 -0.94 15.53
CA LEU A 146 7.18 -1.32 16.53
C LEU A 146 7.80 -1.32 17.94
N GLY A 147 9.06 -1.73 18.06
CA GLY A 147 9.79 -1.83 19.32
C GLY A 147 10.97 -2.81 19.23
N THR A 148 11.41 -3.36 20.36
CA THR A 148 12.47 -4.36 20.43
C THR A 148 11.92 -5.73 20.80
N CYS A 149 12.50 -6.78 20.23
CA CYS A 149 12.15 -8.17 20.52
C CYS A 149 12.42 -8.51 22.00
N PRO A 150 11.42 -8.98 22.77
CA PRO A 150 11.61 -9.34 24.17
C PRO A 150 12.61 -10.49 24.44
N LYS A 151 12.96 -11.28 23.41
CA LYS A 151 13.85 -12.43 23.54
C LYS A 151 15.30 -12.15 23.14
N CYS A 152 15.52 -11.35 22.10
CA CYS A 152 16.85 -11.16 21.51
C CYS A 152 17.19 -9.69 21.21
N ASP A 153 16.38 -8.75 21.71
CA ASP A 153 16.56 -7.30 21.61
C ASP A 153 16.67 -6.72 20.19
N SER A 154 16.50 -7.55 19.15
CA SER A 154 16.48 -7.10 17.76
C SER A 154 15.30 -6.15 17.52
N MET A 155 15.54 -5.11 16.73
CA MET A 155 14.51 -4.15 16.34
C MET A 155 13.42 -4.85 15.50
N LEU A 156 12.16 -4.58 15.82
CA LEU A 156 11.00 -5.12 15.14
C LEU A 156 10.35 -4.01 14.32
N THR A 157 10.17 -4.26 13.02
CA THR A 157 9.50 -3.36 12.09
C THR A 157 8.25 -4.03 11.53
N GLY A 158 7.21 -3.25 11.29
CA GLY A 158 5.96 -3.71 10.71
C GLY A 158 5.06 -2.53 10.37
N THR A 159 3.89 -2.80 9.81
CA THR A 159 2.92 -1.76 9.48
C THR A 159 2.34 -1.13 10.76
N PRO A 160 1.79 0.10 10.69
CA PRO A 160 1.19 0.75 11.87
C PRO A 160 0.04 -0.05 12.47
N GLU A 161 -0.64 -0.86 11.66
CA GLU A 161 -1.81 -1.65 12.01
C GLU A 161 -1.50 -3.15 12.19
N ALA A 162 -0.22 -3.54 12.10
CA ALA A 162 0.18 -4.93 12.26
C ALA A 162 -0.36 -5.53 13.57
N GLU A 163 -1.02 -6.69 13.47
CA GLU A 163 -1.49 -7.47 14.62
C GLU A 163 -0.38 -8.34 15.20
N SER A 164 0.50 -8.86 14.34
CA SER A 164 1.67 -9.64 14.73
C SER A 164 2.94 -9.19 14.01
N VAL A 165 4.09 -9.56 14.57
CA VAL A 165 5.41 -9.33 13.99
C VAL A 165 6.31 -10.51 14.27
N THR A 166 6.99 -11.02 13.23
CA THR A 166 8.01 -12.06 13.37
C THR A 166 9.39 -11.44 13.51
N CYS A 167 10.09 -11.78 14.59
CA CYS A 167 11.45 -11.31 14.81
C CYS A 167 12.43 -11.99 13.84
N GLN A 168 13.18 -11.22 13.06
CA GLN A 168 14.18 -11.76 12.12
C GLN A 168 15.41 -12.38 12.82
N GLY A 169 15.69 -12.01 14.07
CA GLY A 169 16.82 -12.56 14.82
C GLY A 169 16.54 -13.89 15.50
N CYS A 170 15.35 -14.06 16.10
CA CYS A 170 15.00 -15.27 16.86
C CYS A 170 13.82 -16.06 16.28
N HIS A 171 13.27 -15.63 15.14
CA HIS A 171 12.13 -16.20 14.40
C HIS A 171 10.86 -16.43 15.22
N ARG A 172 10.76 -15.79 16.38
CA ARG A 172 9.55 -15.84 17.21
C ARG A 172 8.59 -14.75 16.78
N GLU A 173 7.32 -15.12 16.69
CA GLU A 173 6.22 -14.22 16.47
C GLU A 173 5.76 -13.57 17.79
N TRP A 174 5.44 -12.29 17.73
CA TRP A 174 4.94 -11.49 18.84
C TRP A 174 3.69 -10.73 18.42
N ALA A 175 2.77 -10.51 19.36
CA ALA A 175 1.67 -9.58 19.14
C ALA A 175 2.25 -8.15 19.05
N ALA A 176 2.10 -7.51 17.89
CA ALA A 176 2.64 -6.18 17.64
C ALA A 176 2.07 -5.10 18.60
N PRO A 177 0.78 -5.12 19.01
CA PRO A 177 0.27 -4.23 20.04
C PRO A 177 1.00 -4.37 21.39
N ALA A 178 1.35 -5.59 21.80
CA ALA A 178 2.07 -5.82 23.05
C ALA A 178 3.51 -5.27 23.00
N ILE A 179 4.16 -5.38 21.83
CA ILE A 179 5.49 -4.80 21.61
C ILE A 179 5.46 -3.26 21.70
N LYS A 180 4.45 -2.62 21.08
CA LYS A 180 4.26 -1.16 21.15
C LYS A 180 4.00 -0.71 22.59
N ALA A 181 3.07 -1.37 23.28
CA ALA A 181 2.76 -1.05 24.68
C ALA A 181 3.98 -1.17 25.60
N ALA A 182 4.77 -2.24 25.46
CA ALA A 182 6.00 -2.42 26.23
C ALA A 182 7.07 -1.36 25.92
N ARG A 183 7.16 -0.92 24.66
CA ARG A 183 8.03 0.21 24.27
C ARG A 183 7.54 1.49 24.95
N ASP A 184 6.26 1.79 24.88
CA ASP A 184 5.70 3.05 25.39
C ASP A 184 5.79 3.13 26.92
N GLU A 185 5.59 2.02 27.63
CA GLU A 185 5.82 1.93 29.08
C GLU A 185 7.28 2.22 29.45
N ARG A 186 8.25 1.68 28.69
CA ARG A 186 9.67 1.98 28.90
C ARG A 186 9.98 3.46 28.67
N LEU A 187 9.35 4.11 27.69
CA LEU A 187 9.58 5.53 27.40
C LEU A 187 9.18 6.44 28.57
N TRP A 188 8.17 6.08 29.36
CA TRP A 188 7.80 6.83 30.57
C TRP A 188 8.90 6.85 31.63
N GLN A 189 9.79 5.87 31.62
CA GLN A 189 10.95 5.80 32.54
C GLN A 189 12.15 6.60 32.02
N VAL A 190 12.13 7.05 30.76
CA VAL A 190 13.25 7.77 30.14
C VAL A 190 13.05 9.27 30.24
N ARG A 191 13.99 9.93 30.90
CA ARG A 191 14.13 11.39 30.90
C ARG A 191 15.40 11.79 30.17
N ILE A 192 15.30 12.81 29.35
CA ILE A 192 16.46 13.40 28.66
C ILE A 192 16.53 14.89 28.94
N THR A 193 17.74 15.43 28.94
CA THR A 193 17.97 16.88 29.02
C THR A 193 18.49 17.35 27.68
N GLY A 194 17.84 18.34 27.08
CA GLY A 194 18.29 18.85 25.78
C GLY A 194 17.32 19.84 25.16
N THR A 195 17.53 20.12 23.89
CA THR A 195 16.62 20.96 23.10
C THR A 195 15.48 20.11 22.52
N PRO A 196 14.38 20.74 22.03
CA PRO A 196 13.35 20.01 21.28
C PRO A 196 13.89 19.22 20.07
N SER A 197 15.03 19.61 19.50
CA SER A 197 15.64 18.86 18.41
C SER A 197 16.30 17.58 18.89
N ASP A 198 16.87 17.58 20.09
CA ASP A 198 17.51 16.41 20.69
C ASP A 198 16.45 15.40 21.12
N ALA A 199 15.33 15.88 21.66
CA ALA A 199 14.17 15.04 21.96
C ALA A 199 13.58 14.35 20.73
N ALA A 200 13.43 15.07 19.62
CA ALA A 200 12.99 14.48 18.36
C ALA A 200 13.96 13.39 17.84
N LYS A 201 15.28 13.65 17.95
CA LYS A 201 16.31 12.67 17.56
C LYS A 201 16.28 11.42 18.44
N GLU A 202 16.04 11.60 19.74
CA GLU A 202 15.98 10.48 20.68
C GLU A 202 14.76 9.61 20.43
N LEU A 203 13.58 10.21 20.26
CA LEU A 203 12.34 9.48 19.91
C LEU A 203 12.48 8.68 18.61
N LYS A 204 13.22 9.21 17.63
CA LYS A 204 13.50 8.50 16.38
C LYS A 204 14.23 7.16 16.61
N ARG A 205 15.07 7.03 17.64
CA ARG A 205 15.73 5.76 18.00
C ARG A 205 14.76 4.69 18.45
N TYR A 206 13.59 5.09 18.95
CA TYR A 206 12.50 4.21 19.36
C TYR A 206 11.42 4.04 18.28
N GLY A 207 11.64 4.59 17.07
CA GLY A 207 10.67 4.50 15.99
C GLY A 207 9.60 5.58 15.95
N LEU A 208 9.71 6.59 16.80
CA LEU A 208 8.71 7.65 16.92
C LEU A 208 9.22 8.89 16.19
N THR A 209 8.63 9.17 15.03
CA THR A 209 9.00 10.34 14.21
C THR A 209 8.17 11.55 14.60
N VAL A 210 8.82 12.59 15.12
CA VAL A 210 8.20 13.86 15.47
C VAL A 210 9.08 15.03 15.07
N SER A 211 8.50 16.13 14.58
CA SER A 211 9.27 17.31 14.21
C SER A 211 9.63 18.16 15.44
N ARG A 212 10.81 18.79 15.42
CA ARG A 212 11.23 19.80 16.42
C ARG A 212 10.18 20.89 16.60
N ASN A 213 9.57 21.33 15.50
CA ASN A 213 8.57 22.40 15.51
C ASN A 213 7.33 21.99 16.29
N LEU A 214 6.87 20.75 16.12
CA LEU A 214 5.71 20.23 16.83
C LEU A 214 5.97 20.16 18.35
N ILE A 215 7.11 19.61 18.78
CA ILE A 215 7.52 19.62 20.20
C ILE A 215 7.59 21.05 20.74
N SER A 216 8.15 21.99 19.96
CA SER A 216 8.23 23.40 20.35
C SER A 216 6.84 24.05 20.49
N GLN A 217 5.86 23.65 19.68
CA GLN A 217 4.48 24.10 19.81
C GLN A 217 3.79 23.50 21.03
N TRP A 218 4.03 22.23 21.35
CA TRP A 218 3.50 21.60 22.56
C TRP A 218 4.00 22.29 23.83
N LEU A 219 5.29 22.62 23.89
CA LEU A 219 5.86 23.44 24.97
C LEU A 219 5.17 24.81 25.08
N LYS A 220 5.05 25.54 23.96
CA LYS A 220 4.40 26.87 23.94
C LYS A 220 2.94 26.83 24.37
N ARG A 221 2.25 25.72 24.08
CA ARG A 221 0.84 25.50 24.40
C ARG A 221 0.63 24.87 25.78
N GLY A 222 1.69 24.60 26.54
CA GLY A 222 1.60 23.97 27.86
C GLY A 222 1.10 22.52 27.84
N LYS A 223 1.25 21.81 26.71
CA LYS A 223 0.81 20.40 26.57
C LYS A 223 1.77 19.38 27.18
N LEU A 224 2.98 19.81 27.54
CA LEU A 224 4.00 18.97 28.17
C LEU A 224 4.14 19.37 29.64
N SER A 225 3.29 18.78 30.47
CA SER A 225 3.20 19.00 31.91
C SER A 225 4.44 18.55 32.68
N HIS A 226 5.17 17.54 32.19
CA HIS A 226 6.39 17.04 32.82
C HIS A 226 7.67 17.66 32.25
N ALA A 227 7.57 18.51 31.22
CA ALA A 227 8.72 19.22 30.68
C ALA A 227 9.13 20.37 31.60
N THR A 228 10.35 20.29 32.16
CA THR A 228 10.87 21.33 33.07
C THR A 228 12.00 22.12 32.41
N PRO A 229 11.97 23.46 32.42
CA PRO A 229 13.05 24.27 31.85
C PRO A 229 14.33 24.11 32.69
N THR A 230 15.49 24.11 32.03
CA THR A 230 16.78 24.10 32.71
C THR A 230 17.37 25.50 32.84
N LYS A 231 18.55 25.60 33.47
CA LYS A 231 19.31 26.87 33.56
C LYS A 231 19.81 27.36 32.20
N HIS A 232 19.85 26.50 31.19
CA HIS A 232 20.35 26.84 29.86
C HIS A 232 19.21 27.24 28.92
N LYS A 233 19.47 28.24 28.07
CA LYS A 233 18.48 28.77 27.14
C LYS A 233 17.97 27.67 26.20
N ARG A 234 16.64 27.52 26.13
CA ARG A 234 15.92 26.56 25.24
C ARG A 234 16.21 25.08 25.52
N GLN A 235 16.72 24.76 26.70
CA GLN A 235 16.87 23.38 27.15
C GLN A 235 15.81 23.02 28.20
N TYR A 236 15.31 21.81 28.11
CA TYR A 236 14.30 21.25 29.01
C TYR A 236 14.69 19.83 29.39
N VAL A 237 14.23 19.38 30.55
CA VAL A 237 14.16 17.96 30.87
C VAL A 237 12.83 17.45 30.33
N PHE A 238 12.88 16.55 29.35
CA PHE A 238 11.71 15.92 28.73
C PHE A 238 11.51 14.52 29.28
N ASN A 239 10.24 14.12 29.46
CA ASN A 239 9.87 12.71 29.59
C ASN A 239 9.51 12.18 28.18
N LEU A 240 10.16 11.09 27.75
CA LEU A 240 9.91 10.57 26.39
C LEU A 240 8.52 9.92 26.26
N GLY A 241 8.01 9.30 27.33
CA GLY A 241 6.65 8.75 27.37
C GLY A 241 5.58 9.82 27.21
N GLU A 242 5.74 10.98 27.84
CA GLU A 242 4.84 12.13 27.65
C GLU A 242 4.85 12.61 26.19
N LEU A 243 6.03 12.68 25.56
CA LEU A 243 6.14 13.07 24.15
C LEU A 243 5.50 12.04 23.21
N ALA A 244 5.67 10.74 23.50
CA ALA A 244 5.04 9.66 22.75
C ALA A 244 3.51 9.71 22.87
N ALA A 245 2.99 9.88 24.08
CA ALA A 245 1.56 10.01 24.33
C ALA A 245 0.94 11.22 23.61
N GLN A 246 1.64 12.36 23.54
CA GLN A 246 1.19 13.52 22.78
C GLN A 246 1.22 13.29 21.27
N LEU A 247 2.11 12.42 20.77
CA LEU A 247 2.15 12.05 19.37
C LEU A 247 0.93 11.19 18.99
N ASP A 248 0.55 10.24 19.85
CA ASP A 248 -0.60 9.35 19.61
C ASP A 248 -1.94 10.07 19.73
N CYS A 249 -2.08 11.07 20.61
CA CYS A 249 -3.28 11.91 20.70
C CYS A 249 -3.55 12.77 19.45
N HIS A 250 -2.60 12.83 18.51
CA HIS A 250 -2.62 13.70 17.33
C HIS A 250 -2.46 12.94 16.00
N ARG A 251 -2.47 11.61 16.03
CA ARG A 251 -2.63 10.74 14.85
C ARG A 251 -4.10 10.39 14.68
#